data_AF-A0A6C0EUF0-F1
#
_entry.id   AF-A0A6C0EUF0-F1
#
_cell.length_a   1.000
_cell.length_b   1.000
_cell.length_c   1.000
_cell.angle_alpha   90.00
_cell.angle_beta   90.00
_cell.angle_gamma   90.00
#
_symmetry.space_group_name_H-M   'P 1'
#
loop_
_entity.id
_entity.type
_entity.pdbx_description
1 polymer ?
#
loop_
_entity_poly.entity_id
_entity_poly.type
_entity_poly.pdbx_seq_one_letter_code
_entity_poly.pdbx_strand_id
1 'polypeptide(L)'
;MNNVQGPSQTIARQIENINLPESLTPANIQKNLNEGIETISNNIESAKQTIGNTLNDFSSKSVVDASSEFLESNSIIAKCAFVILVLILFMFLMKLGIMLIGYFTQPNNNPYLVNGMSSGNLSATISQDPKNDNSILIKRSNNQSKGLEFSWSIWLFISGTPKDNDKYKYQHIFNKGDLTVNTDGVFNINGPGMYLVKDTTTPTKANIRIIMDTASNETPIAGTVSENTYVDVKNVPLNKWVNITFRVENKIMDVYVNGTISNRLVFVNVPLQTYNDIQLCQNGGFNGQLSNLRYFSYSLNIFEINTLVLGGPNLRPGQLASNINNISDPTFSYISNMWYTPNRSM
;
A
#
# COMPACT_ATOMS: atom_id res chain seq x y z
N MET A 1 58.65 -50.30 88.38
CA MET A 1 58.66 -50.24 86.90
C MET A 1 57.64 -49.22 86.47
N ASN A 2 58.10 -48.20 85.73
CA ASN A 2 57.29 -47.14 85.17
C ASN A 2 56.20 -47.70 84.26
N ASN A 3 55.00 -47.11 84.28
CA ASN A 3 54.33 -46.80 83.02
C ASN A 3 53.36 -45.64 83.13
N VAL A 4 53.46 -44.75 82.14
CA VAL A 4 52.66 -43.53 81.94
C VAL A 4 51.63 -43.81 80.84
N GLN A 5 50.36 -43.47 81.08
CA GLN A 5 49.32 -43.14 80.08
C GLN A 5 48.27 -42.29 80.85
N GLY A 6 47.71 -41.14 80.44
CA GLY A 6 47.54 -40.39 79.19
C GLY A 6 46.14 -39.71 79.32
N PRO A 7 45.93 -38.41 78.99
CA PRO A 7 44.70 -37.70 79.35
C PRO A 7 43.60 -37.99 78.33
N SER A 8 42.62 -38.83 78.68
CA SER A 8 41.47 -39.12 77.78
C SER A 8 40.14 -39.29 78.53
N GLN A 9 39.94 -38.57 79.64
CA GLN A 9 38.66 -38.60 80.37
C GLN A 9 37.99 -37.23 80.55
N THR A 10 38.60 -36.14 80.08
CA THR A 10 38.04 -34.79 80.30
C THR A 10 37.04 -34.35 79.23
N ILE A 11 37.01 -34.99 78.06
CA ILE A 11 36.11 -34.57 76.95
C ILE A 11 34.79 -35.35 76.94
N ALA A 12 34.74 -36.56 77.51
CA ALA A 12 33.55 -37.43 77.45
C ALA A 12 32.44 -37.07 78.47
N ARG A 13 32.71 -36.20 79.46
CA ARG A 13 31.72 -35.85 80.51
C ARG A 13 30.95 -34.55 80.28
N GLN A 14 31.17 -33.85 79.17
CA GLN A 14 30.46 -32.59 78.86
C GLN A 14 29.39 -32.72 77.77
N ILE A 15 29.15 -33.91 77.22
CA ILE A 15 28.13 -34.10 76.16
C ILE A 15 26.81 -34.69 76.71
N GLU A 16 26.78 -35.21 77.95
CA GLU A 16 25.61 -35.93 78.48
C GLU A 16 24.60 -35.06 79.24
N ASN A 17 24.76 -33.73 79.27
CA ASN A 17 23.87 -32.85 80.05
C ASN A 17 23.48 -31.55 79.33
N ILE A 18 23.21 -31.62 78.02
CA ILE A 18 22.46 -30.55 77.34
C ILE A 18 20.99 -30.95 77.37
N ASN A 19 20.28 -30.47 78.39
CA ASN A 19 18.83 -30.60 78.48
C ASN A 19 18.21 -29.68 77.43
N LEU A 20 17.97 -30.22 76.22
CA LEU A 20 17.26 -29.51 75.17
C LEU A 20 15.84 -29.21 75.67
N PRO A 21 15.33 -27.97 75.51
CA PRO A 21 13.95 -27.65 75.90
C PRO A 21 12.98 -28.59 75.18
N GLU A 22 11.92 -29.05 75.85
CA GLU A 22 10.96 -30.06 75.33
C GLU A 22 10.44 -29.72 73.92
N SER A 23 10.36 -28.43 73.56
CA SER A 23 9.97 -27.93 72.24
C SER A 23 10.94 -28.26 71.10
N LEU A 24 12.18 -28.66 71.38
CA LEU A 24 13.22 -28.98 70.40
C LEU A 24 13.49 -30.48 70.25
N THR A 25 12.65 -31.33 70.87
CA THR A 25 12.72 -32.77 70.59
C THR A 25 12.20 -33.07 69.16
N PRO A 26 12.82 -34.01 68.42
CA PRO A 26 12.40 -34.33 67.05
C PRO A 26 10.91 -34.68 66.92
N ALA A 27 10.33 -35.32 67.93
CA ALA A 27 8.91 -35.67 67.98
C ALA A 27 7.99 -34.44 68.08
N ASN A 28 8.37 -33.43 68.88
CA ASN A 28 7.57 -32.20 69.04
C ASN A 28 7.73 -31.26 67.84
N ILE A 29 8.90 -31.23 67.21
CA ILE A 29 9.13 -30.49 65.95
C ILE A 29 8.25 -31.07 64.83
N GLN A 30 8.18 -32.40 64.71
CA GLN A 30 7.36 -33.07 63.70
C GLN A 30 5.86 -32.86 63.94
N LYS A 31 5.42 -32.89 65.21
CA LYS A 31 4.02 -32.63 65.58
C LYS A 31 3.61 -31.19 65.25
N ASN A 32 4.42 -30.20 65.62
CA ASN A 32 4.14 -28.78 65.33
C ASN A 32 4.18 -28.46 63.82
N LEU A 33 5.06 -29.13 63.05
CA LEU A 33 5.10 -29.01 61.59
C LEU A 33 3.84 -29.61 60.94
N ASN A 34 3.39 -30.77 61.40
CA ASN A 34 2.20 -31.42 60.87
C ASN A 34 0.93 -30.60 61.18
N GLU A 35 0.79 -30.06 62.39
CA GLU A 35 -0.33 -29.18 62.77
C GLU A 35 -0.32 -27.85 61.97
N GLY A 36 0.86 -27.30 61.69
CA GLY A 36 1.03 -26.13 60.83
C GLY A 36 0.67 -26.38 59.36
N ILE A 37 1.04 -27.55 58.83
CA ILE A 37 0.72 -27.96 57.45
C ILE A 37 -0.78 -28.27 57.29
N GLU A 38 -1.41 -28.92 58.27
CA GLU A 38 -2.86 -29.17 58.27
C GLU A 38 -3.65 -27.86 58.31
N THR A 39 -3.22 -26.88 59.12
CA THR A 39 -3.86 -25.56 59.17
C THR A 39 -3.77 -24.82 57.84
N ILE A 40 -2.61 -24.88 57.16
CA ILE A 40 -2.42 -24.29 55.84
C ILE A 40 -3.26 -25.03 54.78
N SER A 41 -3.30 -26.36 54.83
CA SER A 41 -4.10 -27.18 53.92
C SER A 41 -5.59 -26.87 54.06
N ASN A 42 -6.10 -26.82 55.29
CA ASN A 42 -7.51 -26.52 55.56
C ASN A 42 -7.89 -25.09 55.13
N ASN A 43 -6.99 -24.12 55.27
CA ASN A 43 -7.21 -22.75 54.78
C ASN A 43 -7.20 -22.68 53.24
N ILE A 44 -6.35 -23.44 52.57
CA ILE A 44 -6.31 -23.53 51.10
C ILE A 44 -7.55 -24.26 50.56
N GLU A 45 -7.99 -25.33 51.22
CA GLU A 45 -9.23 -26.06 50.92
C GLU A 45 -10.44 -25.12 51.03
N SER A 46 -10.51 -24.36 52.13
CA SER A 46 -11.57 -23.37 52.38
C SER A 46 -11.55 -22.24 51.35
N ALA A 47 -10.37 -21.76 50.95
CA ALA A 47 -10.24 -20.76 49.89
C ALA A 47 -10.67 -21.31 48.52
N LYS A 48 -10.29 -22.55 48.18
CA LYS A 48 -10.72 -23.22 46.94
C LYS A 48 -12.23 -23.44 46.91
N GLN A 49 -12.83 -23.85 48.02
CA GLN A 49 -14.29 -24.01 48.14
C GLN A 49 -15.01 -22.66 48.03
N THR A 50 -14.48 -21.60 48.65
CA THR A 50 -15.06 -20.25 48.54
C THR A 50 -15.01 -19.73 47.11
N ILE A 51 -13.87 -19.91 46.42
CA ILE A 51 -13.68 -19.53 45.00
C ILE A 51 -14.57 -20.39 44.08
N GLY A 52 -14.66 -21.69 44.35
CA GLY A 52 -15.51 -22.60 43.58
C GLY A 52 -17.00 -22.26 43.72
N ASN A 53 -17.45 -21.94 44.93
CA ASN A 53 -18.83 -21.54 45.19
C ASN A 53 -19.17 -20.19 44.53
N THR A 54 -18.26 -19.21 44.59
CA THR A 54 -18.46 -17.95 43.85
C THR A 54 -18.50 -18.17 42.35
N LEU A 55 -17.60 -18.97 41.76
CA LEU A 55 -17.64 -19.28 40.32
C LEU A 55 -18.94 -19.98 39.90
N ASN A 56 -19.43 -20.91 40.71
CA ASN A 56 -20.67 -21.63 40.43
C ASN A 56 -21.89 -20.71 40.51
N ASP A 57 -21.92 -19.78 41.46
CA ASP A 57 -22.96 -18.74 41.57
C ASP A 57 -22.92 -17.75 40.39
N PHE A 58 -21.72 -17.43 39.87
CA PHE A 58 -21.57 -16.64 38.64
C PHE A 58 -22.03 -17.39 37.38
N SER A 59 -21.86 -18.71 37.33
CA SER A 59 -22.21 -19.54 36.18
C SER A 59 -23.69 -19.90 36.09
N SER A 60 -24.41 -19.83 37.21
CA SER A 60 -25.80 -20.28 37.32
C SER A 60 -26.84 -19.16 37.18
N LYS A 61 -26.42 -17.89 37.18
CA LYS A 61 -27.27 -16.73 36.90
C LYS A 61 -27.27 -16.37 35.42
N SER A 62 -28.44 -16.01 34.89
CA SER A 62 -28.56 -15.47 33.53
C SER A 62 -27.69 -14.21 33.41
N VAL A 63 -27.06 -13.99 32.24
CA VAL A 63 -26.19 -12.83 31.98
C VAL A 63 -26.90 -11.49 32.25
N VAL A 64 -28.22 -11.48 32.15
CA VAL A 64 -29.07 -10.31 32.39
C VAL A 64 -29.26 -10.05 33.89
N ASP A 65 -29.56 -11.06 34.70
CA ASP A 65 -29.76 -10.89 36.15
C ASP A 65 -28.46 -10.63 36.91
N ALA A 66 -27.35 -11.24 36.48
CA ALA A 66 -26.03 -10.95 37.02
C ALA A 66 -25.58 -9.51 36.71
N SER A 67 -26.02 -8.95 35.58
CA SER A 67 -25.69 -7.58 35.19
C SER A 67 -26.46 -6.53 36.00
N SER A 68 -27.75 -6.73 36.30
CA SER A 68 -28.54 -5.79 37.11
C SER A 68 -28.05 -5.71 38.55
N GLU A 69 -27.71 -6.84 39.17
CA GLU A 69 -27.20 -6.88 40.55
C GLU A 69 -25.79 -6.28 40.66
N PHE A 70 -24.95 -6.46 39.63
CA PHE A 70 -23.65 -5.77 39.54
C PHE A 70 -23.78 -4.26 39.34
N LEU A 71 -24.76 -3.82 38.54
CA LEU A 71 -25.03 -2.40 38.27
C LEU A 71 -25.58 -1.68 39.50
N GLU A 72 -26.40 -2.35 40.32
CA GLU A 72 -27.00 -1.76 41.53
C GLU A 72 -26.08 -1.83 42.76
N SER A 73 -25.08 -2.73 42.79
CA SER A 73 -24.16 -2.82 43.92
C SER A 73 -23.15 -1.66 43.93
N ASN A 74 -23.10 -0.88 45.02
CA ASN A 74 -22.07 0.17 45.23
C ASN A 74 -20.71 -0.43 45.66
N SER A 75 -20.38 -1.61 45.13
CA SER A 75 -19.17 -2.36 45.46
C SER A 75 -17.94 -1.75 44.77
N ILE A 76 -16.80 -1.79 45.45
CA ILE A 76 -15.49 -1.39 44.88
C ILE A 76 -15.19 -2.23 43.63
N ILE A 77 -15.56 -3.52 43.64
CA ILE A 77 -15.39 -4.42 42.50
C ILE A 77 -16.21 -3.94 41.30
N ALA A 78 -17.45 -3.52 41.49
CA ALA A 78 -18.30 -3.00 40.42
C ALA A 78 -17.74 -1.70 39.82
N LYS A 79 -17.19 -0.80 40.66
CA LYS A 79 -16.50 0.42 40.19
C LYS A 79 -15.24 0.09 39.39
N CYS A 80 -14.41 -0.85 39.84
CA CYS A 80 -13.23 -1.30 39.09
C CYS A 80 -13.61 -1.95 37.75
N ALA A 81 -14.62 -2.83 37.75
CA ALA A 81 -15.10 -3.48 36.53
C ALA A 81 -15.69 -2.47 35.53
N PHE A 82 -16.45 -1.49 36.01
CA PHE A 82 -16.98 -0.40 35.19
C PHE A 82 -15.87 0.43 34.54
N VAL A 83 -14.82 0.79 35.30
CA VAL A 83 -13.66 1.51 34.76
C VAL A 83 -12.95 0.71 33.67
N ILE A 84 -12.77 -0.60 33.86
CA ILE A 84 -12.18 -1.49 32.84
C ILE A 84 -13.07 -1.57 31.59
N LEU A 85 -14.39 -1.70 31.75
CA LEU A 85 -15.35 -1.71 30.64
C LEU A 85 -15.29 -0.40 29.83
N VAL A 86 -15.27 0.75 30.52
CA VAL A 86 -15.14 2.07 29.88
C VAL A 86 -13.81 2.17 29.12
N LEU A 87 -12.71 1.66 29.69
CA LEU A 87 -11.42 1.61 29.00
C LEU A 87 -11.46 0.75 27.74
N ILE A 88 -12.07 -0.43 27.79
CA ILE A 88 -12.22 -1.32 26.62
C ILE A 88 -13.08 -0.64 25.55
N LEU A 89 -14.21 -0.05 25.93
CA LEU A 89 -15.09 0.67 25.01
C LEU A 89 -14.37 1.87 24.39
N PHE A 90 -13.61 2.63 25.20
CA PHE A 90 -12.80 3.73 24.72
C PHE A 90 -11.73 3.26 23.72
N MET A 91 -11.01 2.17 24.00
CA MET A 91 -10.04 1.59 23.08
C MET A 91 -10.69 1.13 21.78
N PHE A 92 -11.89 0.55 21.84
CA PHE A 92 -12.67 0.17 20.67
C PHE A 92 -13.08 1.41 19.84
N LEU A 93 -13.62 2.45 20.48
CA LEU A 93 -14.00 3.69 19.81
C LEU A 93 -12.79 4.44 19.23
N MET A 94 -11.66 4.45 19.93
CA MET A 94 -10.40 4.99 19.42
C MET A 94 -9.94 4.24 18.17
N LYS A 95 -9.99 2.91 18.17
CA LYS A 95 -9.66 2.09 17.01
C LYS A 95 -10.60 2.38 15.83
N LEU A 96 -11.90 2.55 16.11
CA LEU A 96 -12.90 2.93 15.10
C LEU A 96 -12.64 4.34 14.56
N GLY A 97 -12.30 5.31 15.42
CA GLY A 97 -11.96 6.67 15.02
C GLY A 97 -10.72 6.72 14.12
N ILE A 98 -9.66 5.99 14.48
CA ILE A 98 -8.46 5.87 13.65
C ILE A 98 -8.80 5.24 12.29
N MET A 99 -9.65 4.20 12.27
CA MET A 99 -10.11 3.57 11.02
C MET A 99 -10.87 4.57 10.13
N LEU A 100 -11.79 5.35 10.71
CA LEU A 100 -12.56 6.35 9.97
C LEU A 100 -11.68 7.46 9.41
N ILE A 101 -10.76 8.00 10.21
CA ILE A 101 -9.79 9.00 9.74
C ILE A 101 -8.95 8.41 8.59
N GLY A 102 -8.48 7.16 8.74
CA GLY A 102 -7.75 6.47 7.68
C GLY A 102 -8.55 6.36 6.38
N TYR A 103 -9.85 6.02 6.46
CA TYR A 103 -10.71 5.90 5.29
C TYR A 103 -10.86 7.22 4.51
N PHE A 104 -11.02 8.36 5.21
CA PHE A 104 -11.20 9.66 4.56
C PHE A 104 -9.89 10.34 4.14
N THR A 105 -8.77 10.03 4.80
CA THR A 105 -7.46 10.66 4.51
C THR A 105 -6.58 9.82 3.58
N GLN A 106 -6.94 8.56 3.31
CA GLN A 106 -6.15 7.68 2.47
C GLN A 106 -6.17 8.14 0.99
N PRO A 107 -5.01 8.36 0.35
CA PRO A 107 -4.96 8.71 -1.07
C PRO A 107 -5.61 7.62 -1.92
N ASN A 108 -6.28 8.03 -3.01
CA ASN A 108 -6.98 7.10 -3.89
C ASN A 108 -6.00 6.07 -4.48
N ASN A 109 -6.34 4.79 -4.42
CA ASN A 109 -5.51 3.72 -4.99
C ASN A 109 -5.55 3.73 -6.54
N ASN A 110 -6.56 4.37 -7.14
CA ASN A 110 -6.81 4.36 -8.58
C ASN A 110 -7.04 5.77 -9.15
N PRO A 111 -6.07 6.70 -9.00
CA PRO A 111 -6.24 8.09 -9.36
C PRO A 111 -6.37 8.28 -10.89
N TYR A 112 -7.23 9.22 -11.28
CA TYR A 112 -7.18 9.80 -12.62
C TYR A 112 -6.02 10.77 -12.67
N LEU A 113 -5.07 10.49 -13.55
CA LEU A 113 -3.92 11.34 -13.83
C LEU A 113 -4.29 12.42 -14.85
N VAL A 114 -5.14 12.06 -15.80
CA VAL A 114 -5.85 13.00 -16.66
C VAL A 114 -7.32 12.61 -16.63
N ASN A 115 -8.18 13.52 -16.21
CA ASN A 115 -9.63 13.34 -16.31
C ASN A 115 -10.19 14.21 -17.44
N GLY A 116 -10.85 13.57 -18.42
CA GLY A 116 -11.36 14.24 -19.61
C GLY A 116 -10.38 14.26 -20.79
N MET A 117 -10.81 14.92 -21.85
CA MET A 117 -10.10 14.99 -23.13
C MET A 117 -9.02 16.07 -23.12
N SER A 118 -7.81 15.69 -23.50
CA SER A 118 -6.66 16.59 -23.66
C SER A 118 -6.05 16.45 -25.06
N SER A 119 -5.44 17.52 -25.55
CA SER A 119 -4.69 17.51 -26.80
C SER A 119 -3.38 16.71 -26.64
N GLY A 120 -3.07 15.88 -27.63
CA GLY A 120 -1.83 15.11 -27.68
C GLY A 120 -0.57 15.96 -27.89
N ASN A 121 -0.71 17.25 -28.20
CA ASN A 121 0.39 18.20 -28.37
C ASN A 121 0.61 19.09 -27.15
N LEU A 122 -0.21 18.95 -26.11
CA LEU A 122 -0.12 19.79 -24.92
C LEU A 122 0.68 19.08 -23.83
N SER A 123 1.91 19.54 -23.62
CA SER A 123 2.79 19.00 -22.58
C SER A 123 2.29 19.33 -21.18
N ALA A 124 2.39 18.37 -20.26
CA ALA A 124 2.10 18.59 -18.85
C ALA A 124 2.96 17.68 -17.96
N THR A 125 3.12 18.06 -16.69
CA THR A 125 3.85 17.27 -15.69
C THR A 125 2.97 17.10 -14.46
N ILE A 126 2.74 15.86 -14.05
CA ILE A 126 2.02 15.52 -12.83
C ILE A 126 3.03 15.21 -11.74
N SER A 127 3.10 16.09 -10.75
CA SER A 127 3.99 15.90 -9.61
C SER A 127 3.56 14.73 -8.74
N GLN A 128 4.54 13.96 -8.27
CA GLN A 128 4.40 12.87 -7.31
C GLN A 128 4.89 13.26 -5.91
N ASP A 129 5.24 14.52 -5.67
CA ASP A 129 5.68 15.00 -4.36
C ASP A 129 4.48 15.13 -3.41
N PRO A 130 4.41 14.32 -2.32
CA PRO A 130 3.30 14.39 -1.37
C PRO A 130 3.20 15.70 -0.60
N LYS A 131 4.23 16.55 -0.65
CA LYS A 131 4.21 17.89 -0.03
C LYS A 131 3.50 18.93 -0.89
N ASN A 132 3.22 18.62 -2.15
CA ASN A 132 2.55 19.52 -3.07
C ASN A 132 1.04 19.20 -3.07
N ASP A 133 0.22 20.19 -2.71
CA ASP A 133 -1.24 20.08 -2.67
C ASP A 133 -1.86 19.75 -4.04
N ASN A 134 -1.15 20.06 -5.13
CA ASN A 134 -1.56 19.77 -6.51
C ASN A 134 -1.02 18.43 -7.03
N SER A 135 -0.34 17.64 -6.20
CA SER A 135 0.20 16.33 -6.59
C SER A 135 -0.91 15.27 -6.72
N ILE A 136 -0.77 14.38 -7.69
CA ILE A 136 -1.65 13.21 -7.83
C ILE A 136 -0.83 11.97 -7.55
N LEU A 137 -0.77 11.57 -6.28
CA LEU A 137 0.08 10.47 -5.83
C LEU A 137 -0.39 9.12 -6.38
N ILE A 138 0.51 8.39 -7.02
CA ILE A 138 0.31 6.98 -7.33
C ILE A 138 0.97 6.12 -6.26
N LYS A 139 0.21 5.16 -5.72
CA LYS A 139 0.73 4.21 -4.75
C LYS A 139 1.37 3.02 -5.45
N ARG A 140 2.50 2.57 -4.91
CA ARG A 140 3.06 1.27 -5.28
C ARG A 140 2.13 0.15 -4.81
N SER A 141 2.25 -1.00 -5.45
CA SER A 141 1.57 -2.23 -5.03
C SER A 141 2.06 -2.61 -3.63
N ASN A 142 1.17 -2.60 -2.64
CA ASN A 142 1.51 -3.00 -1.28
C ASN A 142 0.94 -4.40 -0.99
N ASN A 143 1.84 -5.38 -0.87
CA ASN A 143 1.52 -6.75 -0.41
C ASN A 143 0.41 -7.46 -1.20
N GLN A 144 0.41 -7.32 -2.52
CA GLN A 144 -0.50 -8.08 -3.38
C GLN A 144 -0.05 -9.55 -3.44
N SER A 145 -1.01 -10.46 -3.66
CA SER A 145 -0.78 -11.90 -3.58
C SER A 145 0.34 -12.42 -4.51
N LYS A 146 0.56 -11.77 -5.66
CA LYS A 146 1.62 -12.14 -6.63
C LYS A 146 2.83 -11.20 -6.58
N GLY A 147 2.91 -10.30 -5.60
CA GLY A 147 4.00 -9.34 -5.46
C GLY A 147 3.72 -8.02 -6.17
N LEU A 148 4.56 -7.66 -7.14
CA LEU A 148 4.44 -6.40 -7.90
C LEU A 148 3.21 -6.43 -8.81
N GLU A 149 2.22 -5.56 -8.56
CA GLU A 149 1.00 -5.52 -9.38
C GLU A 149 0.51 -4.09 -9.63
N PHE A 150 0.37 -3.68 -10.89
CA PHE A 150 -0.20 -2.38 -11.22
C PHE A 150 -0.76 -2.36 -12.63
N SER A 151 -1.65 -1.41 -12.91
CA SER A 151 -2.22 -1.23 -14.25
C SER A 151 -2.31 0.24 -14.65
N TRP A 152 -2.26 0.47 -15.95
CA TRP A 152 -2.49 1.78 -16.57
C TRP A 152 -3.52 1.62 -17.66
N SER A 153 -4.45 2.56 -17.74
CA SER A 153 -5.44 2.65 -18.82
C SER A 153 -5.43 4.06 -19.38
N ILE A 154 -5.49 4.17 -20.71
CA ILE A 154 -5.59 5.43 -21.43
C ILE A 154 -6.47 5.25 -22.67
N TRP A 155 -7.26 6.27 -22.99
CA TRP A 155 -7.91 6.39 -24.28
C TRP A 155 -7.09 7.28 -25.20
N LEU A 156 -6.88 6.83 -26.43
CA LEU A 156 -6.13 7.55 -27.43
C LEU A 156 -6.97 7.74 -28.69
N PHE A 157 -6.85 8.90 -29.29
CA PHE A 157 -7.36 9.23 -30.61
C PHE A 157 -6.19 9.74 -31.43
N ILE A 158 -5.72 8.97 -32.41
CA ILE A 158 -4.57 9.35 -33.23
C ILE A 158 -5.09 10.02 -34.51
N SER A 159 -4.76 11.29 -34.70
CA SER A 159 -5.20 12.12 -35.83
C SER A 159 -4.21 11.98 -36.98
N GLY A 160 -4.54 11.13 -37.95
CA GLY A 160 -3.69 10.88 -39.11
C GLY A 160 -2.42 10.09 -38.82
N THR A 161 -1.57 9.97 -39.83
CA THR A 161 -0.36 9.14 -39.77
C THR A 161 0.70 9.77 -38.88
N PRO A 162 1.37 9.02 -37.98
CA PRO A 162 2.53 9.52 -37.26
C PRO A 162 3.56 9.99 -38.27
N LYS A 163 4.01 11.24 -38.10
CA LYS A 163 5.06 11.82 -38.92
C LYS A 163 6.34 11.78 -38.08
N ASP A 164 7.42 11.36 -38.68
CA ASP A 164 8.72 11.64 -38.09
C ASP A 164 8.81 13.16 -38.00
N ASN A 165 8.84 13.69 -36.78
CA ASN A 165 9.21 15.07 -36.55
C ASN A 165 10.71 15.16 -36.88
N ASP A 166 11.18 16.26 -37.47
CA ASP A 166 12.59 16.43 -37.88
C ASP A 166 13.61 16.17 -36.75
N LYS A 167 13.14 16.06 -35.50
CA LYS A 167 13.92 15.85 -34.28
C LYS A 167 13.75 14.47 -33.61
N TYR A 168 12.62 13.76 -33.75
CA TYR A 168 12.35 12.55 -32.96
C TYR A 168 11.56 11.50 -33.74
N LYS A 169 11.93 10.22 -33.58
CA LYS A 169 11.25 9.05 -34.16
C LYS A 169 10.09 8.57 -33.29
N TYR A 170 10.24 8.68 -31.98
CA TYR A 170 9.22 8.28 -31.01
C TYR A 170 8.46 9.52 -30.54
N GLN A 171 7.18 9.58 -30.85
CA GLN A 171 6.28 10.64 -30.40
C GLN A 171 5.78 10.31 -29.00
N HIS A 172 5.90 11.26 -28.07
CA HIS A 172 5.67 10.99 -26.66
C HIS A 172 4.20 11.10 -26.28
N ILE A 173 3.64 10.05 -25.64
CA ILE A 173 2.29 10.09 -25.07
C ILE A 173 2.41 10.35 -23.57
N PHE A 174 3.09 9.47 -22.83
CA PHE A 174 3.46 9.70 -21.44
C PHE A 174 4.63 8.83 -20.99
N ASN A 175 5.33 9.25 -19.95
CA ASN A 175 6.26 8.42 -19.20
C ASN A 175 6.22 8.76 -17.71
N LYS A 176 6.43 7.77 -16.85
CA LYS A 176 6.74 7.98 -15.45
C LYS A 176 8.26 7.96 -15.30
N GLY A 177 8.85 9.15 -15.25
CA GLY A 177 10.28 9.31 -15.40
C GLY A 177 10.74 10.76 -15.34
N ASP A 178 12.00 10.97 -15.69
CA ASP A 178 12.59 12.29 -15.80
C ASP A 178 12.25 12.94 -17.15
N LEU A 179 12.70 14.20 -17.33
CA LEU A 179 12.53 14.96 -18.57
C LEU A 179 13.71 14.79 -19.55
N THR A 180 14.67 13.92 -19.23
CA THR A 180 15.85 13.69 -20.08
C THR A 180 15.47 12.79 -21.24
N VAL A 181 15.61 13.30 -22.48
CA VAL A 181 15.22 12.60 -23.70
C VAL A 181 16.45 12.18 -24.52
N ASN A 182 16.42 10.97 -25.05
CA ASN A 182 17.41 10.46 -25.99
C ASN A 182 17.24 11.08 -27.39
N THR A 183 18.22 10.87 -28.27
CA THR A 183 18.18 11.32 -29.67
C THR A 183 16.95 10.85 -30.43
N ASP A 184 16.43 9.67 -30.09
CA ASP A 184 15.33 9.06 -30.81
C ASP A 184 13.96 9.58 -30.33
N GLY A 185 13.90 10.28 -29.19
CA GLY A 185 12.66 10.79 -28.59
C GLY A 185 12.14 10.01 -27.38
N VAL A 186 12.85 8.94 -26.98
CA VAL A 186 12.51 8.15 -25.78
C VAL A 186 13.20 8.71 -24.56
N PHE A 187 12.44 8.87 -23.47
CA PHE A 187 12.96 9.34 -22.20
C PHE A 187 13.89 8.32 -21.55
N ASN A 188 14.85 8.80 -20.76
CA ASN A 188 15.84 7.93 -20.11
C ASN A 188 15.22 7.00 -19.08
N ILE A 189 14.19 7.46 -18.38
CA ILE A 189 13.51 6.67 -17.36
C ILE A 189 12.06 6.42 -17.82
N ASN A 190 11.70 5.14 -17.96
CA ASN A 190 10.38 4.67 -18.36
C ASN A 190 9.84 3.65 -17.34
N GLY A 191 9.26 4.13 -16.25
CA GLY A 191 8.68 3.27 -15.23
C GLY A 191 7.16 3.35 -15.10
N PRO A 192 6.29 3.21 -16.12
CA PRO A 192 6.48 2.87 -17.55
C PRO A 192 6.53 4.10 -18.49
N GLY A 193 6.70 3.87 -19.80
CA GLY A 193 6.54 4.87 -20.86
C GLY A 193 5.73 4.37 -22.06
N MET A 194 5.02 5.26 -22.74
CA MET A 194 4.21 4.98 -23.92
C MET A 194 4.48 6.00 -25.03
N TYR A 195 4.71 5.48 -26.23
CA TYR A 195 5.13 6.26 -27.39
C TYR A 195 4.34 5.86 -28.63
N LEU A 196 4.01 6.84 -29.47
CA LEU A 196 3.47 6.62 -30.79
C LEU A 196 4.64 6.50 -31.79
N VAL A 197 4.59 5.45 -32.60
CA VAL A 197 5.65 5.09 -33.54
C VAL A 197 5.06 4.89 -34.93
N LYS A 198 5.74 5.42 -35.93
CA LYS A 198 5.42 5.15 -37.34
C LYS A 198 5.85 3.74 -37.71
N ASP A 199 5.02 3.03 -38.47
CA ASP A 199 5.42 1.73 -39.01
C ASP A 199 6.47 1.91 -40.13
N THR A 200 7.58 1.19 -40.03
CA THR A 200 8.71 1.27 -40.99
C THR A 200 8.38 0.63 -42.33
N THR A 201 7.47 -0.35 -42.35
CA THR A 201 7.07 -1.08 -43.57
C THR A 201 5.93 -0.39 -44.29
N THR A 202 4.98 0.17 -43.53
CA THR A 202 3.78 0.82 -44.07
C THR A 202 3.62 2.20 -43.42
N PRO A 203 4.17 3.28 -44.01
CA PRO A 203 4.15 4.63 -43.43
C PRO A 203 2.76 5.19 -43.09
N THR A 204 1.68 4.56 -43.57
CA THR A 204 0.30 4.92 -43.27
C THR A 204 -0.25 4.30 -41.99
N LYS A 205 0.51 3.42 -41.32
CA LYS A 205 0.10 2.73 -40.09
C LYS A 205 0.78 3.34 -38.87
N ALA A 206 0.04 3.36 -37.76
CA ALA A 206 0.51 3.74 -36.45
C ALA A 206 0.69 2.51 -35.56
N ASN A 207 1.77 2.50 -34.80
CA ASN A 207 2.06 1.51 -33.77
C ASN A 207 2.22 2.23 -32.43
N ILE A 208 1.82 1.59 -31.33
CA ILE A 208 2.10 2.09 -29.98
C ILE A 208 3.16 1.22 -29.36
N ARG A 209 4.25 1.86 -28.90
CA ARG A 209 5.31 1.20 -28.15
C ARG A 209 5.17 1.52 -26.67
N ILE A 210 5.07 0.48 -25.86
CA ILE A 210 5.11 0.59 -24.40
C ILE A 210 6.48 0.10 -23.95
N ILE A 211 7.21 0.92 -23.20
CA ILE A 211 8.54 0.66 -22.68
C ILE A 211 8.46 0.58 -21.16
N MET A 212 9.11 -0.41 -20.58
CA MET A 212 9.20 -0.57 -19.14
C MET A 212 10.63 -0.91 -18.75
N ASP A 213 11.24 -0.03 -17.96
CA ASP A 213 12.56 -0.28 -17.41
C ASP A 213 12.50 -1.39 -16.38
N THR A 214 13.62 -2.11 -16.25
CA THR A 214 13.76 -3.19 -15.27
C THR A 214 14.97 -2.89 -14.38
N ALA A 215 15.06 -3.56 -13.23
CA ALA A 215 16.14 -3.37 -12.25
C ALA A 215 17.54 -3.85 -12.72
N SER A 216 17.80 -3.94 -14.03
CA SER A 216 19.13 -4.21 -14.59
C SER A 216 20.05 -2.98 -14.50
N ASN A 217 21.36 -3.21 -14.52
CA ASN A 217 22.38 -2.16 -14.61
C ASN A 217 22.41 -1.44 -15.98
N GLU A 218 21.50 -1.79 -16.90
CA GLU A 218 21.39 -1.22 -18.24
C GLU A 218 20.06 -0.46 -18.36
N THR A 219 20.16 0.86 -18.53
CA THR A 219 19.02 1.73 -18.82
C THR A 219 18.50 1.45 -20.23
N PRO A 220 17.19 1.24 -20.43
CA PRO A 220 16.62 1.06 -21.76
C PRO A 220 16.67 2.32 -22.63
N ILE A 221 17.69 2.43 -23.49
CA ILE A 221 17.70 3.31 -24.67
C ILE A 221 16.89 2.65 -25.82
N ALA A 222 15.77 3.25 -26.22
CA ALA A 222 15.03 2.76 -27.38
C ALA A 222 15.90 2.74 -28.63
N GLY A 223 15.95 1.59 -29.32
CA GLY A 223 16.82 1.36 -30.48
C GLY A 223 18.12 0.61 -30.17
N THR A 224 18.53 0.50 -28.90
CA THR A 224 19.81 -0.14 -28.51
C THR A 224 19.62 -1.30 -27.52
N VAL A 225 18.40 -1.57 -27.04
CA VAL A 225 18.16 -2.46 -25.89
C VAL A 225 17.33 -3.68 -26.27
N SER A 226 17.73 -4.81 -25.68
CA SER A 226 17.04 -6.10 -25.55
C SER A 226 15.53 -6.06 -25.81
N GLU A 227 15.05 -6.92 -26.70
CA GLU A 227 13.63 -7.17 -27.04
C GLU A 227 12.73 -7.47 -25.81
N ASN A 228 13.30 -7.56 -24.62
CA ASN A 228 12.65 -7.92 -23.37
C ASN A 228 12.07 -6.73 -22.56
N THR A 229 12.29 -5.47 -22.96
CA THR A 229 11.87 -4.28 -22.17
C THR A 229 10.77 -3.44 -22.83
N TYR A 230 10.30 -3.84 -24.02
CA TYR A 230 9.24 -3.12 -24.72
C TYR A 230 8.25 -4.06 -25.41
N VAL A 231 7.08 -3.53 -25.72
CA VAL A 231 6.04 -4.23 -26.49
C VAL A 231 5.43 -3.27 -27.51
N ASP A 232 5.25 -3.77 -28.72
CA ASP A 232 4.62 -3.02 -29.81
C ASP A 232 3.19 -3.52 -30.08
N VAL A 233 2.24 -2.63 -29.86
CA VAL A 233 0.87 -2.78 -30.34
C VAL A 233 0.83 -2.28 -31.78
N LYS A 234 0.69 -3.22 -32.72
CA LYS A 234 0.76 -2.93 -34.15
C LYS A 234 -0.59 -2.48 -34.71
N ASN A 235 -0.56 -1.62 -35.73
CA ASN A 235 -1.71 -1.25 -36.54
C ASN A 235 -2.89 -0.67 -35.74
N VAL A 236 -2.59 0.31 -34.89
CA VAL A 236 -3.59 1.05 -34.12
C VAL A 236 -4.46 1.89 -35.07
N PRO A 237 -5.79 1.86 -34.93
CA PRO A 237 -6.67 2.55 -35.86
C PRO A 237 -6.51 4.07 -35.77
N LEU A 238 -6.41 4.71 -36.93
CA LEU A 238 -6.37 6.17 -37.05
C LEU A 238 -7.78 6.75 -37.04
N ASN A 239 -7.92 7.97 -36.51
CA ASN A 239 -9.19 8.71 -36.43
C ASN A 239 -10.31 7.96 -35.70
N LYS A 240 -9.93 7.08 -34.77
CA LYS A 240 -10.84 6.32 -33.91
C LYS A 240 -10.29 6.33 -32.49
N TRP A 241 -11.20 6.32 -31.53
CA TRP A 241 -10.84 6.13 -30.13
C TRP A 241 -10.46 4.67 -29.89
N VAL A 242 -9.32 4.47 -29.25
CA VAL A 242 -8.83 3.16 -28.82
C VAL A 242 -8.50 3.23 -27.34
N ASN A 243 -8.92 2.22 -26.58
CA ASN A 243 -8.46 2.02 -25.22
C ASN A 243 -7.22 1.13 -25.24
N ILE A 244 -6.15 1.62 -24.63
CA ILE A 244 -4.94 0.84 -24.35
C ILE A 244 -4.85 0.70 -22.83
N THR A 245 -4.91 -0.55 -22.38
CA THR A 245 -4.72 -0.87 -20.97
C THR A 245 -3.60 -1.89 -20.87
N PHE A 246 -2.61 -1.64 -20.03
CA PHE A 246 -1.62 -2.66 -19.69
C PHE A 246 -1.60 -2.88 -18.19
N ARG A 247 -1.45 -4.15 -17.82
CA ARG A 247 -1.34 -4.60 -16.44
C ARG A 247 -0.04 -5.37 -16.28
N VAL A 248 0.59 -5.20 -15.13
CA VAL A 248 1.82 -5.89 -14.77
C VAL A 248 1.52 -6.75 -13.55
N GLU A 249 1.85 -8.04 -13.64
CA GLU A 249 1.84 -9.00 -12.55
C GLU A 249 3.23 -9.63 -12.44
N ASN A 250 3.94 -9.28 -11.39
CA ASN A 250 5.31 -9.71 -11.11
C ASN A 250 6.29 -9.37 -12.26
N LYS A 251 6.53 -10.33 -13.16
CA LYS A 251 7.40 -10.18 -14.35
C LYS A 251 6.63 -10.29 -15.67
N ILE A 252 5.31 -10.25 -15.64
CA ILE A 252 4.49 -10.39 -16.85
C ILE A 252 3.73 -9.07 -17.06
N MET A 253 3.89 -8.48 -18.24
CA MET A 253 3.05 -7.38 -18.70
C MET A 253 2.10 -7.88 -19.78
N ASP A 254 0.80 -7.74 -19.52
CA ASP A 254 -0.26 -7.98 -20.50
C ASP A 254 -0.77 -6.64 -21.03
N VAL A 255 -0.83 -6.51 -22.36
CA VAL A 255 -1.41 -5.34 -23.03
C VAL A 255 -2.74 -5.71 -23.66
N TYR A 256 -3.75 -4.91 -23.36
CA TYR A 256 -5.11 -5.00 -23.85
C TYR A 256 -5.43 -3.82 -24.76
N VAL A 257 -6.07 -4.11 -25.87
CA VAL A 257 -6.59 -3.14 -26.82
C VAL A 257 -8.11 -3.33 -26.89
N ASN A 258 -8.86 -2.30 -26.49
CA ASN A 258 -10.34 -2.36 -26.42
C ASN A 258 -10.86 -3.60 -25.65
N GLY A 259 -10.19 -3.98 -24.56
CA GLY A 259 -10.58 -5.10 -23.70
C GLY A 259 -10.11 -6.48 -24.16
N THR A 260 -9.49 -6.59 -25.33
CA THR A 260 -8.92 -7.87 -25.82
C THR A 260 -7.41 -7.89 -25.62
N ILE A 261 -6.84 -9.01 -25.19
CA ILE A 261 -5.39 -9.16 -25.06
C ILE A 261 -4.73 -9.07 -26.44
N SER A 262 -3.81 -8.13 -26.60
CA SER A 262 -3.05 -7.92 -27.84
C SER A 262 -1.67 -8.55 -27.76
N ASN A 263 -0.98 -8.37 -26.63
CA ASN A 263 0.39 -8.81 -26.45
C ASN A 263 0.66 -9.20 -24.99
N ARG A 264 1.62 -10.10 -24.80
CA ARG A 264 2.19 -10.45 -23.51
C ARG A 264 3.71 -10.34 -23.58
N LEU A 265 4.31 -9.62 -22.64
CA LEU A 265 5.75 -9.52 -22.46
C LEU A 265 6.13 -10.16 -21.13
N VAL A 266 7.15 -11.01 -21.12
CA VAL A 266 7.72 -11.61 -19.91
C VAL A 266 9.10 -11.02 -19.67
N PHE A 267 9.24 -10.23 -18.63
CA PHE A 267 10.50 -9.59 -18.25
C PHE A 267 11.48 -10.59 -17.65
N VAL A 268 12.76 -10.45 -17.99
CA VAL A 268 13.86 -11.19 -17.34
C VAL A 268 14.04 -10.68 -15.91
N ASN A 269 14.09 -9.36 -15.74
CA ASN A 269 14.28 -8.67 -14.47
C ASN A 269 12.97 -8.07 -13.96
N VAL A 270 12.96 -7.67 -12.69
CA VAL A 270 11.78 -7.05 -12.08
C VAL A 270 11.56 -5.65 -12.71
N PRO A 271 10.33 -5.32 -13.15
CA PRO A 271 10.00 -3.99 -13.63
C PRO A 271 10.27 -2.90 -12.60
N LEU A 272 10.89 -1.81 -13.03
CA LEU A 272 11.32 -0.70 -12.19
C LEU A 272 10.13 0.19 -11.79
N GLN A 273 9.92 0.37 -10.49
CA GLN A 273 9.01 1.40 -9.98
C GLN A 273 9.80 2.62 -9.49
N THR A 274 9.53 3.77 -10.09
CA THR A 274 10.21 5.04 -9.77
C THR A 274 9.32 5.93 -8.90
N TYR A 275 9.91 6.94 -8.24
CA TYR A 275 9.18 8.01 -7.56
C TYR A 275 9.05 9.27 -8.43
N ASN A 276 9.56 9.22 -9.66
CA ASN A 276 9.60 10.36 -10.55
C ASN A 276 8.20 10.81 -10.96
N ASP A 277 8.12 12.06 -11.36
CA ASP A 277 6.92 12.67 -11.91
C ASP A 277 6.45 11.98 -13.20
N ILE A 278 5.19 12.21 -13.55
CA ILE A 278 4.61 11.67 -14.78
C ILE A 278 4.60 12.79 -15.80
N GLN A 279 5.31 12.59 -16.90
CA GLN A 279 5.38 13.55 -18.00
C GLN A 279 4.39 13.14 -19.07
N LEU A 280 3.64 14.11 -19.61
CA LEU A 280 2.62 13.93 -20.64
C LEU A 280 3.00 14.74 -21.86
N CYS A 281 2.84 14.17 -23.06
CA CYS A 281 2.90 14.87 -24.36
C CYS A 281 4.11 15.82 -24.55
N GLN A 282 5.23 15.56 -23.86
CA GLN A 282 6.45 16.34 -23.95
C GLN A 282 7.06 16.30 -25.38
N ASN A 283 7.97 17.23 -25.67
CA ASN A 283 8.70 17.29 -26.95
C ASN A 283 7.81 17.38 -28.20
N GLY A 284 6.67 18.07 -28.09
CA GLY A 284 5.67 18.19 -29.16
C GLY A 284 4.64 17.07 -29.19
N GLY A 285 4.78 16.07 -28.31
CA GLY A 285 3.77 15.05 -28.07
C GLY A 285 3.44 14.20 -29.29
N PHE A 286 2.16 14.01 -29.56
CA PHE A 286 1.64 13.27 -30.72
C PHE A 286 0.41 13.94 -31.33
N ASN A 287 0.25 13.78 -32.65
CA ASN A 287 -0.91 14.31 -33.35
C ASN A 287 -2.18 13.54 -32.99
N GLY A 288 -3.00 14.08 -32.10
CA GLY A 288 -4.17 13.39 -31.61
C GLY A 288 -4.71 13.97 -30.32
N GLN A 289 -5.48 13.15 -29.60
CA GLN A 289 -6.03 13.47 -28.30
C GLN A 289 -5.88 12.26 -27.38
N LEU A 290 -5.77 12.52 -26.08
CA LEU A 290 -5.86 11.49 -25.05
C LEU A 290 -7.02 11.78 -24.11
N SER A 291 -7.56 10.74 -23.47
CA SER A 291 -8.60 10.88 -22.46
C SER A 291 -8.43 9.84 -21.36
N ASN A 292 -8.80 10.23 -20.13
CA ASN A 292 -8.88 9.34 -18.98
C ASN A 292 -7.60 8.49 -18.75
N LEU A 293 -6.43 9.13 -18.68
CA LEU A 293 -5.22 8.45 -18.21
C LEU A 293 -5.40 8.12 -16.73
N ARG A 294 -5.40 6.83 -16.41
CA ARG A 294 -5.69 6.33 -15.07
C ARG A 294 -4.68 5.27 -14.65
N TYR A 295 -4.24 5.37 -13.40
CA TYR A 295 -3.39 4.40 -12.74
C TYR A 295 -4.21 3.53 -11.79
N PHE A 296 -3.80 2.28 -11.61
CA PHE A 296 -4.34 1.35 -10.63
C PHE A 296 -3.19 0.67 -9.89
N SER A 297 -3.22 0.66 -8.56
CA SER A 297 -2.17 0.04 -7.74
C SER A 297 -2.26 -1.50 -7.63
N TYR A 298 -3.00 -2.13 -8.55
CA TYR A 298 -3.20 -3.58 -8.65
C TYR A 298 -3.38 -3.99 -10.12
N SER A 299 -3.34 -5.30 -10.38
CA SER A 299 -3.60 -5.85 -11.71
C SER A 299 -5.10 -5.91 -11.97
N LEU A 300 -5.56 -5.17 -12.98
CA LEU A 300 -6.97 -5.21 -13.39
C LEU A 300 -7.33 -6.59 -13.93
N ASN A 301 -8.48 -7.09 -13.49
CA ASN A 301 -9.07 -8.28 -14.08
C ASN A 301 -9.82 -7.93 -15.38
N ILE A 302 -10.15 -8.95 -16.18
CA ILE A 302 -10.79 -8.75 -17.49
C ILE A 302 -12.16 -8.05 -17.40
N PHE A 303 -12.93 -8.26 -16.33
CA PHE A 303 -14.23 -7.61 -16.14
C PHE A 303 -14.08 -6.12 -15.85
N GLU A 304 -13.08 -5.75 -15.06
CA GLU A 304 -12.74 -4.35 -14.79
C GLU A 304 -12.25 -3.64 -16.05
N ILE A 305 -11.37 -4.28 -16.82
CA ILE A 305 -10.91 -3.74 -18.12
C ILE A 305 -12.12 -3.52 -19.04
N ASN A 306 -12.99 -4.52 -19.17
CA ASN A 306 -14.20 -4.39 -19.99
C ASN A 306 -15.13 -3.28 -19.47
N THR A 307 -15.23 -3.08 -18.16
CA THR A 307 -15.99 -1.96 -17.58
C THR A 307 -15.39 -0.61 -17.98
N LEU A 308 -14.07 -0.47 -18.00
CA LEU A 308 -13.39 0.74 -18.49
C LEU A 308 -13.66 0.98 -19.97
N VAL A 309 -13.62 -0.07 -20.79
CA VAL A 309 -13.88 0.00 -22.23
C VAL A 309 -15.34 0.38 -22.52
N LEU A 310 -16.29 -0.24 -21.82
CA LEU A 310 -17.72 0.07 -21.93
C LEU A 310 -18.03 1.51 -21.50
N GLY A 311 -17.29 2.06 -20.53
CA GLY A 311 -17.42 3.44 -20.11
C GLY A 311 -17.00 4.47 -21.17
N GLY A 312 -16.18 4.06 -22.15
CA GLY A 312 -15.72 4.94 -23.21
C GLY A 312 -14.74 6.04 -22.77
N PRO A 313 -14.23 6.82 -23.74
CA PRO A 313 -13.43 8.01 -23.45
C PRO A 313 -14.33 9.12 -22.86
N ASN A 314 -13.80 9.90 -21.93
CA ASN A 314 -14.45 11.14 -21.51
C ASN A 314 -14.13 12.24 -22.52
N LEU A 315 -15.14 12.66 -23.30
CA LEU A 315 -15.02 13.67 -24.34
C LEU A 315 -15.21 15.10 -23.83
N ARG A 316 -15.52 15.28 -22.55
CA ARG A 316 -15.56 16.62 -21.94
C ARG A 316 -14.14 17.18 -21.92
N PRO A 317 -13.93 18.50 -22.15
CA PRO A 317 -12.63 19.12 -21.97
C PRO A 317 -12.06 18.73 -20.62
N GLY A 318 -10.85 18.16 -20.61
CA GLY A 318 -10.20 17.69 -19.40
C GLY A 318 -9.48 18.81 -18.66
N GLN A 319 -8.92 18.47 -17.51
CA GLN A 319 -8.11 19.39 -16.67
C GLN A 319 -6.92 20.02 -17.43
N LEU A 320 -6.42 19.31 -18.44
CA LEU A 320 -5.35 19.79 -19.29
C LEU A 320 -5.86 20.66 -20.45
N ALA A 321 -7.15 20.76 -20.71
CA ALA A 321 -7.66 21.45 -21.91
C ALA A 321 -7.44 22.98 -21.88
N SER A 322 -6.97 23.55 -20.78
CA SER A 322 -7.02 24.99 -20.51
C SER A 322 -5.78 25.62 -19.89
N ASN A 323 -4.84 24.86 -19.34
CA ASN A 323 -3.70 25.45 -18.64
C ASN A 323 -2.41 24.68 -18.91
N ILE A 324 -1.41 25.38 -19.45
CA ILE A 324 -0.13 24.80 -19.91
C ILE A 324 0.72 24.29 -18.73
N ASN A 325 0.42 24.71 -17.48
CA ASN A 325 1.31 24.46 -16.33
C ASN A 325 0.61 24.02 -15.03
N ASN A 326 -0.72 23.91 -14.95
CA ASN A 326 -1.41 23.51 -13.70
C ASN A 326 -2.62 22.61 -13.97
N ILE A 327 -2.46 21.33 -13.63
CA ILE A 327 -3.47 20.26 -13.78
C ILE A 327 -4.58 20.39 -12.70
N SER A 328 -4.32 21.15 -11.65
CA SER A 328 -5.22 21.36 -10.51
C SER A 328 -6.22 22.49 -10.71
N ASP A 329 -6.08 23.30 -11.76
CA ASP A 329 -7.02 24.38 -12.06
C ASP A 329 -8.04 23.92 -13.12
N PRO A 330 -9.30 23.62 -12.73
CA PRO A 330 -10.34 23.18 -13.65
C PRO A 330 -10.90 24.33 -14.50
N THR A 331 -10.37 25.55 -14.42
CA THR A 331 -10.88 26.68 -15.19
C THR A 331 -10.68 26.43 -16.67
N PHE A 332 -11.79 26.44 -17.42
CA PHE A 332 -11.77 26.24 -18.86
C PHE A 332 -11.47 27.57 -19.58
N SER A 333 -10.24 27.75 -20.05
CA SER A 333 -9.76 28.99 -20.70
C SER A 333 -9.98 29.04 -22.22
N TYR A 334 -10.83 28.16 -22.78
CA TYR A 334 -11.10 28.11 -24.23
C TYR A 334 -11.79 29.38 -24.77
N ILE A 335 -12.23 30.29 -23.89
CA ILE A 335 -12.75 31.61 -24.27
C ILE A 335 -11.58 32.59 -24.28
N SER A 336 -11.01 32.82 -25.46
CA SER A 336 -10.04 33.89 -25.66
C SER A 336 -10.76 35.24 -25.64
N ASN A 337 -10.28 36.19 -24.84
CA ASN A 337 -10.68 37.61 -24.92
C ASN A 337 -9.70 38.45 -25.78
N MET A 338 -8.68 37.81 -26.38
CA MET A 338 -7.64 38.52 -27.16
C MET A 338 -8.17 39.19 -28.43
N TRP A 339 -9.38 38.83 -28.87
CA TRP A 339 -10.04 39.48 -30.00
C TRP A 339 -10.62 40.85 -29.65
N TYR A 340 -10.81 41.17 -28.36
CA TYR A 340 -11.31 42.46 -27.90
C TYR A 340 -10.21 43.50 -27.67
N THR A 341 -8.95 43.09 -27.59
CA THR A 341 -7.82 44.01 -27.43
C THR A 341 -7.40 44.56 -28.79
N PRO A 342 -7.60 45.86 -29.07
CA PRO A 342 -7.07 46.46 -30.30
C PRO A 342 -5.55 46.37 -30.26
N ASN A 343 -4.94 46.00 -31.39
CA ASN A 343 -3.49 46.06 -31.57
C ASN A 343 -3.00 47.48 -31.29
N ARG A 344 -2.55 47.76 -30.06
CA ARG A 344 -1.71 48.92 -29.78
C ARG A 344 -0.33 48.58 -30.31
N SER A 345 -0.08 48.94 -31.57
CA SER A 345 1.28 49.04 -32.11
C SER A 345 2.09 49.93 -31.16
N MET A 346 3.17 49.39 -30.60
CA MET A 346 4.24 50.19 -30.01
C MET A 346 5.02 50.91 -31.11
#